data_AF-A0A3D5EF79-F1
#
_entry.id   AF-A0A3D5EF79-F1
#
_cell.length_a   1.000
_cell.length_b   1.000
_cell.length_c   1.000
_cell.angle_alpha   90.00
_cell.angle_beta   90.00
_cell.angle_gamma   90.00
#
_symmetry.space_group_name_H-M   'P 1'
#
loop_
_entity.id
_entity.type
_entity.pdbx_description
1 polymer ?
#
loop_
_entity_poly.entity_id
_entity_poly.type
_entity_poly.pdbx_seq_one_letter_code
_entity_poly.pdbx_strand_id
1 'polypeptide(L)' 'MSNLGFNFGPDVRPLAARMRPETLTDYIGQQHLLSPDKPLYQAIL' A
#
# COMPACT_ATOMS: atom_id res chain seq x y z
N MET A 1 12.73 17.35 29.38
CA MET A 1 11.79 17.49 28.24
C MET A 1 12.38 16.68 27.10
N SER A 2 11.77 15.57 26.74
CA SER A 2 12.32 14.64 25.74
C SER A 2 12.11 15.21 24.35
N ASN A 3 13.21 15.47 23.63
CA ASN A 3 13.18 15.95 22.26
C ASN A 3 12.68 14.82 21.36
N LEU A 4 11.50 14.97 20.75
CA LEU A 4 10.96 14.00 19.80
C LEU A 4 11.82 14.10 18.52
N GLY A 5 12.74 13.15 18.36
CA GLY A 5 13.71 13.11 17.26
C GLY A 5 13.06 12.84 15.90
N PHE A 6 12.42 13.85 15.34
CA PHE A 6 11.88 13.80 13.98
C PHE A 6 13.00 14.09 12.98
N ASN A 7 13.38 13.08 12.20
CA ASN A 7 14.33 13.20 11.10
C ASN A 7 13.59 13.74 9.87
N PHE A 8 13.96 14.94 9.39
CA PHE A 8 13.34 15.61 8.24
C PHE A 8 14.08 15.33 6.92
N GLY A 9 14.52 14.08 6.72
CA GLY A 9 15.07 13.63 5.45
C GLY A 9 14.03 13.65 4.32
N PRO A 10 14.45 13.51 3.05
CA PRO A 10 13.59 13.70 1.87
C PRO A 10 12.38 12.75 1.79
N ASP A 11 12.32 11.68 2.58
CA ASP A 11 11.09 10.89 2.79
C ASP A 11 11.01 10.38 4.24
N VAL A 12 10.10 10.97 5.02
CA VAL A 12 9.88 10.65 6.44
C VAL A 12 8.81 9.57 6.65
N ARG A 13 8.25 9.01 5.57
CA ARG A 13 7.17 8.03 5.69
C ARG A 13 7.68 6.73 6.32
N PRO A 14 6.90 6.06 7.20
CA PRO A 14 7.27 4.75 7.71
C PRO A 14 7.35 3.73 6.56
N LEU A 15 8.12 2.64 6.75
CA LEU A 15 8.30 1.61 5.72
C LEU A 15 6.95 1.08 5.20
N ALA A 16 5.99 0.83 6.09
CA ALA A 16 4.66 0.36 5.71
C ALA A 16 3.93 1.30 4.74
N ALA A 17 4.10 2.62 4.88
CA ALA A 17 3.49 3.59 3.97
C ALA A 17 4.18 3.61 2.60
N ARG A 18 5.50 3.35 2.56
CA ARG A 18 6.28 3.24 1.32
C ARG A 18 6.03 1.92 0.56
N MET A 19 5.57 0.88 1.26
CA MET A 19 5.30 -0.45 0.69
C MET A 19 3.83 -0.66 0.32
N ARG A 20 2.99 0.39 0.35
CA ARG A 20 1.58 0.22 -0.04
C ARG A 20 1.50 -0.09 -1.55
N PRO A 21 0.73 -1.10 -1.95
CA PRO A 21 0.37 -1.34 -3.36
C PRO A 21 -0.16 -0.07 -4.02
N GLU A 22 0.33 0.26 -5.22
CA GLU A 22 -0.18 1.40 -6.00
C GLU A 22 -1.29 0.96 -6.96
N THR A 23 -1.24 -0.30 -7.39
CA THR A 23 -2.20 -0.91 -8.29
C THR A 23 -2.80 -2.19 -7.70
N LEU A 24 -3.96 -2.61 -8.21
CA LEU A 24 -4.60 -3.87 -7.78
C LEU A 24 -3.71 -5.10 -8.04
N THR A 25 -2.85 -5.04 -9.06
CA THR A 25 -1.92 -6.14 -9.41
C THR A 25 -0.76 -6.29 -8.42
N ASP A 26 -0.44 -5.26 -7.65
CA ASP A 26 0.65 -5.30 -6.65
C ASP A 26 0.26 -6.07 -5.38
N TYR A 27 -1.03 -6.41 -5.22
CA TYR A 27 -1.50 -7.21 -4.09
C TYR A 27 -1.11 -8.69 -4.22
N ILE A 28 -0.03 -9.06 -3.55
CA ILE A 28 0.49 -10.43 -3.54
C ILE A 28 -0.48 -11.38 -2.81
N GLY A 29 -0.76 -12.53 -3.42
CA GLY A 29 -1.60 -13.59 -2.84
C GLY A 29 -3.12 -13.37 -2.95
N GLN A 30 -3.56 -12.19 -3.41
CA GLN A 30 -4.97 -11.82 -3.51
C GLN A 30 -5.59 -12.06 -4.89
N GLN A 31 -4.95 -12.83 -5.77
CA GLN A 31 -5.46 -13.15 -7.11
C GLN A 31 -6.87 -13.77 -7.08
N HIS A 32 -7.17 -14.59 -6.07
CA HIS A 32 -8.49 -15.20 -5.95
C HIS A 32 -9.63 -14.18 -5.71
N LEU A 33 -9.33 -12.97 -5.24
CA LEU A 33 -10.29 -11.88 -5.06
C LEU A 33 -10.16 -10.78 -6.11
N LEU A 34 -8.93 -10.49 -6.55
CA LEU A 34 -8.58 -9.33 -7.37
C LEU A 34 -8.21 -9.70 -8.82
N SER A 35 -8.46 -10.92 -9.27
CA SER A 35 -8.32 -11.25 -10.69
C SER A 35 -9.43 -10.61 -11.54
N PRO A 36 -9.20 -10.35 -12.84
CA PRO A 36 -10.17 -9.69 -13.72
C PRO A 36 -11.55 -10.33 -13.83
N ASP A 37 -11.64 -11.64 -13.61
CA ASP A 37 -12.87 -12.42 -13.63
C ASP A 37 -13.67 -12.31 -12.31
N LYS A 38 -13.13 -11.65 -11.29
CA LYS A 38 -13.75 -11.60 -9.96
C LYS A 38 -14.70 -10.41 -9.82
N PRO A 39 -15.82 -10.61 -9.11
CA PRO A 39 -16.81 -9.56 -8.90
C PRO A 39 -16.22 -8.35 -8.15
N LEU A 40 -15.31 -8.59 -7.20
CA LEU A 40 -14.67 -7.50 -6.47
C LEU A 40 -13.77 -6.65 -7.36
N TYR A 41 -13.02 -7.27 -8.28
CA TYR A 41 -12.22 -6.53 -9.25
C TYR A 41 -13.10 -5.65 -10.16
N GLN A 42 -14.21 -6.20 -10.66
CA GLN A 42 -15.16 -5.48 -11.52
C GLN A 42 -15.87 -4.33 -10.81
N ALA A 43 -16.05 -4.40 -9.49
CA ALA A 43 -16.69 -3.35 -8.71
C ALA A 43 -15.75 -2.17 -8.38
N ILE A 44 -14.43 -2.37 -8.48
CA ILE A 44 -13.43 -1.34 -8.20
C ILE A 44 -13.06 -0.54 -9.46
N LEU A 45 -13.04 -1.20 -10.63
CA LEU A 45 -12.82 -0.55 -11.93
C LEU A 45 -13.98 0.37 -12.31
#